data_AF-A0A0Q3JIU9-F1
#
_entry.id   AF-A0A0Q3JIU9-F1
#
_cell.length_a   1.000
_cell.length_b   1.000
_cell.length_c   1.000
_cell.angle_alpha   90.00
_cell.angle_beta   90.00
_cell.angle_gamma   90.00
#
_symmetry.space_group_name_H-M   'P 1'
#
loop_
_entity.id
_entity.type
_entity.pdbx_description
1 polymer ?
#
loop_
_entity_poly.entity_id
_entity_poly.type
_entity_poly.pdbx_seq_one_letter_code
_entity_poly.pdbx_strand_id
1 'polypeptide(L)'
;MSCCVEHGKPSLLMQSPVLSNTYWERIHDHYKDNNKGGLYGSRVSLSDRWKTIQADCQKCAACLAQVERLNPSGTNAVDKVHIAQELYKGKPKKKGGKQGKSFGLHHCWALLLHDEKCRNRGANEIPNKKKANSSVGETVQVDIDDENSSGQDERSPTPSLVPRKRPDGRKKEKEKLKKGEDNVYKESLDNILNIRKDIATQKNDLKTKELEEKMVAEERRNEIEEGKAKIDARRNEIEEKAKIDARRAAAEERKVPPMI
;
A
#
# COMPACT_ATOMS: atom_id res chain seq x y z
N MET A 1 -27.66 65.44 -3.49
CA MET A 1 -26.52 64.69 -2.90
C MET A 1 -26.99 63.27 -2.68
N SER A 2 -26.78 62.40 -3.67
CA SER A 2 -27.23 61.00 -3.62
C SER A 2 -26.01 60.14 -3.28
N CYS A 3 -26.04 59.50 -2.11
CA CYS A 3 -24.99 58.60 -1.65
C CYS A 3 -25.07 57.27 -2.42
N CYS A 4 -24.09 57.00 -3.27
CA CYS A 4 -23.85 55.66 -3.80
C CYS A 4 -23.12 54.83 -2.73
N VAL A 5 -23.83 53.89 -2.11
CA VAL A 5 -23.22 52.85 -1.28
C VAL A 5 -22.80 51.72 -2.21
N GLU A 6 -21.50 51.63 -2.52
CA GLU A 6 -20.92 50.46 -3.17
C GLU A 6 -20.89 49.29 -2.17
N HIS A 7 -21.82 48.34 -2.35
CA HIS A 7 -21.69 47.02 -1.75
C HIS A 7 -20.70 46.18 -2.57
N GLY A 8 -19.41 46.32 -2.24
CA GLY A 8 -18.38 45.38 -2.65
C GLY A 8 -18.61 44.02 -1.97
N LYS A 9 -19.28 43.10 -2.65
CA LYS A 9 -19.26 41.67 -2.32
C LYS A 9 -17.93 41.09 -2.79
N PRO A 10 -17.05 40.57 -1.91
CA PRO A 10 -15.97 39.71 -2.38
C PRO A 10 -16.59 38.40 -2.89
N SER A 11 -16.42 38.17 -4.20
CA SER A 11 -16.71 36.91 -4.87
C SER A 11 -15.94 35.79 -4.16
N LEU A 12 -16.66 35.04 -3.32
CA LEU A 12 -16.26 33.73 -2.84
C LEU A 12 -16.17 32.82 -4.07
N LEU A 13 -14.99 32.79 -4.69
CA LEU A 13 -14.66 31.76 -5.67
C LEU A 13 -14.65 30.42 -4.95
N MET A 14 -15.69 29.67 -5.29
CA MET A 14 -15.96 28.29 -4.97
C MET A 14 -14.69 27.47 -4.73
N GLN A 15 -14.62 26.92 -3.53
CA GLN A 15 -13.94 25.66 -3.30
C GLN A 15 -14.57 24.62 -4.24
N SER A 16 -13.84 24.22 -5.28
CA SER A 16 -14.25 23.12 -6.16
C SER A 16 -13.81 21.80 -5.53
N PRO A 17 -14.72 20.83 -5.29
CA PRO A 17 -14.37 19.54 -4.72
C PRO A 17 -13.92 18.58 -5.85
N VAL A 18 -12.62 18.57 -6.15
CA VAL A 18 -12.03 17.51 -6.98
C VAL A 18 -11.83 16.25 -6.13
N LEU A 19 -12.84 15.39 -6.00
CA LEU A 19 -12.75 14.15 -5.21
C LEU A 19 -12.19 12.97 -6.01
N SER A 20 -11.00 13.12 -6.58
CA SER A 20 -10.14 11.97 -6.89
C SER A 20 -8.66 12.39 -6.82
N ASN A 21 -7.95 11.82 -5.85
CA ASN A 21 -6.53 12.03 -5.44
C ASN A 21 -6.18 13.08 -4.35
N THR A 22 -7.18 13.65 -3.67
CA THR A 22 -6.98 14.75 -2.68
C THR A 22 -6.31 14.38 -1.35
N TYR A 23 -6.37 13.12 -0.91
CA TYR A 23 -5.84 12.77 0.42
C TYR A 23 -4.32 12.94 0.50
N TRP A 24 -3.59 12.34 -0.45
CA TRP A 24 -2.14 12.44 -0.48
C TRP A 24 -1.66 13.83 -0.92
N GLU A 25 -2.48 14.58 -1.67
CA GLU A 25 -2.20 15.98 -2.00
C GLU A 25 -2.21 16.87 -0.75
N ARG A 26 -3.27 16.79 0.07
CA ARG A 26 -3.35 17.52 1.34
C ARG A 26 -2.17 17.20 2.26
N ILE A 27 -1.79 15.92 2.35
CA ILE A 27 -0.63 15.51 3.15
C ILE A 27 0.67 16.03 2.55
N HIS A 28 0.80 16.01 1.22
CA HIS A 28 1.99 16.48 0.53
C HIS A 28 2.19 17.98 0.71
N ASP A 29 1.13 18.78 0.60
CA ASP A 29 1.19 20.22 0.81
C ASP A 29 1.52 20.56 2.26
N HIS A 30 0.85 19.91 3.22
CA HIS A 30 1.21 20.04 4.64
C HIS A 30 2.66 19.63 4.91
N TYR A 31 3.16 18.58 4.26
CA TYR A 31 4.55 18.16 4.39
C TYR A 31 5.53 19.20 3.84
N LYS A 32 5.23 19.86 2.72
CA LYS A 32 6.06 20.94 2.18
C LYS A 32 6.17 22.10 3.18
N ASP A 33 5.06 22.50 3.77
CA ASP A 33 5.00 23.66 4.67
C ASP A 33 5.73 23.41 6.01
N ASN A 34 5.79 22.15 6.45
CA ASN A 34 6.34 21.78 7.76
C ASN A 34 7.74 21.13 7.69
N ASN A 35 8.22 20.77 6.50
CA ASN A 35 9.52 20.12 6.35
C ASN A 35 10.68 21.13 6.38
N LYS A 36 11.30 21.28 7.55
CA LYS A 36 12.47 22.15 7.76
C LYS A 36 13.74 21.69 7.02
N GLY A 37 13.74 20.48 6.44
CA GLY A 37 14.90 19.86 5.81
C GLY A 37 15.10 20.16 4.33
N GLY A 38 14.23 20.93 3.68
CA GLY A 38 14.38 21.39 2.28
C GLY A 38 14.34 20.30 1.19
N LEU A 39 14.27 19.02 1.55
CA LEU A 39 14.13 17.91 0.61
C LEU A 39 12.65 17.56 0.41
N TYR A 40 12.10 18.04 -0.70
CA TYR A 40 10.70 17.79 -1.08
C TYR A 40 10.60 16.48 -1.87
N GLY A 41 10.07 15.43 -1.24
CA GLY A 41 9.67 14.22 -1.96
C GLY A 41 8.43 14.47 -2.82
N SER A 42 8.25 13.74 -3.92
CA SER A 42 6.98 13.74 -4.67
C SER A 42 5.85 13.11 -3.85
N ARG A 43 4.59 13.51 -4.10
CA ARG A 43 3.38 12.89 -3.53
C ARG A 43 3.42 11.36 -3.58
N VAL A 44 3.87 10.80 -4.71
CA VAL A 44 3.98 9.35 -4.93
C VAL A 44 5.02 8.75 -3.98
N SER A 45 6.18 9.40 -3.84
CA SER A 45 7.25 8.93 -2.93
C SER A 45 6.81 8.90 -1.47
N LEU A 46 5.98 9.87 -1.06
CA LEU A 46 5.45 9.95 0.30
C LEU A 46 4.46 8.81 0.56
N SER A 47 3.55 8.57 -0.40
CA SER A 47 2.60 7.46 -0.33
C SER A 47 3.28 6.09 -0.27
N ASP A 48 4.28 5.85 -1.11
CA ASP A 48 4.99 4.57 -1.13
C ASP A 48 5.87 4.36 0.10
N ARG A 49 6.50 5.44 0.60
CA ARG A 49 7.22 5.39 1.87
C ARG A 49 6.28 5.08 3.03
N TRP A 50 5.10 5.69 3.06
CA TRP A 50 4.09 5.37 4.07
C TRP A 50 3.65 3.90 4.02
N LYS A 51 3.36 3.36 2.82
CA LYS A 51 3.00 1.93 2.69
C LYS A 51 4.10 1.02 3.24
N THR A 52 5.36 1.36 2.99
CA THR A 52 6.51 0.59 3.49
C THR A 52 6.59 0.65 5.02
N ILE A 53 6.51 1.85 5.60
CA ILE A 53 6.49 2.04 7.06
C ILE A 53 5.33 1.27 7.68
N GLN A 54 4.14 1.37 7.09
CA GLN A 54 2.95 0.70 7.55
C GLN A 54 3.13 -0.82 7.52
N ALA A 55 3.62 -1.40 6.42
CA ALA A 55 3.85 -2.83 6.30
C ALA A 55 4.85 -3.35 7.34
N ASP A 56 5.97 -2.65 7.53
CA ASP A 56 6.99 -3.00 8.52
C ASP A 56 6.43 -2.93 9.95
N CYS A 57 5.68 -1.88 10.27
CA CYS A 57 5.04 -1.72 11.57
C CYS A 57 3.98 -2.80 11.83
N GLN A 58 3.13 -3.12 10.84
CA GLN A 58 2.12 -4.17 10.98
C GLN A 58 2.76 -5.56 11.15
N LYS A 59 3.86 -5.83 10.45
CA LYS A 59 4.64 -7.06 10.65
C LYS A 59 5.22 -7.13 12.06
N CYS A 60 5.76 -6.02 12.58
CA CYS A 60 6.25 -5.95 13.96
C CYS A 60 5.13 -6.18 14.98
N ALA A 61 3.96 -5.57 14.77
CA ALA A 61 2.76 -5.79 15.58
C ALA A 61 2.35 -7.27 15.62
N ALA A 62 2.33 -7.93 14.47
CA ALA A 62 1.99 -9.35 14.36
C ALA A 62 3.01 -10.23 15.12
N CYS A 63 4.31 -9.90 15.06
CA CYS A 63 5.33 -10.59 15.84
C CYS A 63 5.12 -10.41 17.35
N LEU A 64 4.83 -9.20 17.82
CA LEU A 64 4.53 -8.94 19.23
C LEU A 64 3.29 -9.69 19.69
N ALA A 65 2.18 -9.62 18.94
CA ALA A 65 0.96 -10.35 19.23
C ALA A 65 1.19 -11.88 19.25
N GLN A 66 2.09 -12.40 18.41
CA GLN A 66 2.47 -13.82 18.44
C GLN A 66 3.21 -14.18 19.73
N VAL A 67 4.14 -13.33 20.20
CA VAL A 67 4.85 -13.55 21.47
C VAL A 67 3.89 -13.46 22.65
N GLU A 68 2.98 -12.49 22.65
CA GLU A 68 1.93 -12.35 23.65
C GLU A 68 1.00 -13.57 23.68
N ARG A 69 0.62 -14.11 22.52
CA ARG A 69 -0.21 -15.32 22.47
C ARG A 69 0.53 -16.56 23.00
N LEU A 70 1.82 -16.67 22.70
CA LEU A 70 2.64 -17.79 23.18
C LEU A 70 2.93 -17.67 24.68
N ASN A 71 2.98 -16.45 25.22
CA ASN A 71 3.32 -16.14 26.62
C ASN A 71 4.39 -17.09 27.19
N PRO A 72 5.62 -17.10 26.63
CA PRO A 72 6.66 -18.00 27.11
C PRO A 72 6.90 -17.74 28.60
N SER A 73 6.68 -18.78 29.41
CA SER A 73 6.79 -18.71 30.88
C SER A 73 8.15 -18.17 31.31
N GLY A 74 8.17 -17.25 32.28
CA GLY A 74 9.39 -16.69 32.84
C GLY A 74 10.08 -15.59 32.02
N THR A 75 9.42 -15.02 31.00
CA THR A 75 10.00 -13.93 30.18
C THR A 75 9.61 -12.54 30.68
N ASN A 76 10.59 -11.65 30.81
CA ASN A 76 10.39 -10.23 31.12
C ASN A 76 9.87 -9.48 29.88
N ALA A 77 9.32 -8.28 30.06
CA ALA A 77 8.87 -7.41 28.97
C ALA A 77 9.98 -7.13 27.93
N VAL A 78 11.24 -6.97 28.40
CA VAL A 78 12.41 -6.80 27.53
C VAL A 78 12.65 -8.06 26.68
N ASP A 79 12.54 -9.25 27.29
CA ASP A 79 12.72 -10.52 26.59
C ASP A 79 11.65 -10.73 25.52
N LYS A 80 10.40 -10.33 25.81
CA LYS A 80 9.30 -10.39 24.84
C LYS A 80 9.60 -9.55 23.60
N VAL A 81 10.15 -8.35 23.78
CA VAL A 81 10.58 -7.49 22.66
C VAL A 81 11.73 -8.14 21.88
N HIS A 82 12.71 -8.74 22.57
CA HIS A 82 13.82 -9.43 21.91
C HIS A 82 13.34 -10.62 21.06
N ILE A 83 12.46 -11.46 21.62
CA ILE A 83 11.85 -12.59 20.90
C ILE A 83 11.07 -12.10 19.67
N ALA A 84 10.32 -11.00 19.81
CA ALA A 84 9.58 -10.42 18.68
C ALA A 84 10.51 -9.90 17.58
N GLN A 85 11.67 -9.34 17.92
CA GLN A 85 12.68 -8.91 16.94
C GLN A 85 13.29 -10.10 16.18
N GLU A 86 13.57 -11.20 16.86
CA GLU A 86 14.06 -12.43 16.21
C GLU A 86 13.01 -13.04 15.29
N LEU A 87 11.74 -13.07 15.73
CA LEU A 87 10.62 -13.47 14.87
C LEU A 87 10.48 -12.57 13.64
N TYR A 88 10.72 -11.26 13.78
CA TYR A 88 10.66 -10.31 12.68
C TYR A 88 11.72 -10.58 11.60
N LYS A 89 12.96 -10.87 12.01
CA LYS A 89 14.05 -11.25 11.08
C LYS A 89 13.68 -12.52 10.31
N GLY A 90 12.94 -13.42 10.96
CA GLY A 90 12.42 -14.65 10.38
C GLY A 90 13.53 -15.66 10.06
N LYS A 91 13.11 -16.86 9.65
CA LYS A 91 14.04 -17.92 9.25
C LYS A 91 14.61 -17.64 7.85
N PRO A 92 15.87 -18.00 7.58
CA PRO A 92 16.43 -17.84 6.25
C PRO A 92 15.63 -18.66 5.24
N LYS A 93 15.30 -18.04 4.09
CA LYS A 93 14.47 -18.69 3.06
C LYS A 93 15.18 -19.84 2.34
N LYS A 94 16.51 -19.91 2.43
CA LYS A 94 17.36 -20.96 1.84
C LYS A 94 18.32 -21.48 2.91
N LYS A 95 18.70 -22.76 2.82
CA LYS A 95 19.69 -23.38 3.70
C LYS A 95 21.02 -22.62 3.55
N GLY A 96 21.55 -22.05 4.64
CA GLY A 96 22.74 -21.18 4.63
C GLY A 96 22.49 -19.71 4.25
N GLY A 97 21.24 -19.30 4.04
CA GLY A 97 20.92 -17.88 3.78
C GLY A 97 21.01 -17.00 5.03
N LYS A 98 21.19 -15.69 4.83
CA LYS A 98 21.11 -14.71 5.92
C LYS A 98 19.65 -14.53 6.36
N GLN A 99 19.46 -14.28 7.65
CA GLN A 99 18.17 -13.85 8.19
C GLN A 99 17.77 -12.48 7.62
N GLY A 100 16.49 -12.12 7.73
CA GLY A 100 16.00 -10.81 7.34
C GLY A 100 16.57 -9.68 8.21
N LYS A 101 16.42 -8.43 7.75
CA LYS A 101 16.77 -7.25 8.55
C LYS A 101 15.93 -7.18 9.83
N SER A 102 16.54 -6.68 10.90
CA SER A 102 15.84 -6.30 12.11
C SER A 102 14.89 -5.14 11.84
N PHE A 103 13.81 -5.06 12.62
CA PHE A 103 12.95 -3.88 12.63
C PHE A 103 13.76 -2.68 13.11
N GLY A 104 13.72 -1.57 12.36
CA GLY A 104 14.49 -0.35 12.66
C GLY A 104 13.66 0.93 12.70
N LEU A 105 12.33 0.82 12.57
CA LEU A 105 11.41 1.96 12.56
C LEU A 105 10.72 2.16 13.92
N HIS A 106 11.49 2.03 15.01
CA HIS A 106 10.95 2.16 16.38
C HIS A 106 10.30 3.52 16.65
N HIS A 107 10.85 4.60 16.09
CA HIS A 107 10.27 5.94 16.22
C HIS A 107 8.90 6.04 15.52
N CYS A 108 8.75 5.48 14.31
CA CYS A 108 7.45 5.42 13.63
C CYS A 108 6.46 4.58 14.41
N TRP A 109 6.91 3.44 14.95
CA TRP A 109 6.09 2.54 15.75
C TRP A 109 5.51 3.22 16.99
N ALA A 110 6.33 3.97 17.73
CA ALA A 110 5.88 4.71 18.91
C ALA A 110 4.77 5.71 18.56
N LEU A 111 4.92 6.46 17.46
CA LEU A 111 3.90 7.41 17.00
C LEU A 111 2.60 6.72 16.54
N LEU A 112 2.72 5.54 15.92
CA LEU A 112 1.59 4.76 15.42
C LEU A 112 0.80 4.04 16.52
N LEU A 113 1.44 3.69 17.63
CA LEU A 113 0.83 2.93 18.73
C LEU A 113 -0.28 3.72 19.43
N HIS A 114 -0.19 5.05 19.41
CA HIS A 114 -1.18 5.95 20.00
C HIS A 114 -2.43 6.15 19.14
N ASP A 115 -2.42 5.68 17.89
CA ASP A 115 -3.58 5.77 17.00
C ASP A 115 -4.39 4.47 17.05
N GLU A 116 -5.60 4.53 17.64
CA GLU A 116 -6.53 3.40 17.75
C GLU A 116 -6.81 2.71 16.41
N LYS A 117 -6.72 3.46 15.30
CA LYS A 117 -6.94 2.94 13.94
C LYS A 117 -5.83 2.02 13.47
N CYS A 118 -4.63 2.09 14.05
CA CYS A 118 -3.49 1.24 13.70
C CYS A 118 -3.52 -0.10 14.43
N ARG A 119 -3.98 -0.10 15.70
CA ARG A 119 -4.09 -1.29 16.55
C ARG A 119 -5.05 -2.35 15.98
N ASN A 120 -6.14 -1.91 15.36
CA ASN A 120 -7.23 -2.82 14.94
C ASN A 120 -7.07 -3.39 13.52
N ARG A 121 -6.05 -2.99 12.75
CA ARG A 121 -5.87 -3.45 11.36
C ARG A 121 -5.14 -4.79 11.23
N GLY A 122 -4.34 -5.17 12.23
CA GLY A 122 -3.53 -6.40 12.20
C GLY A 122 -4.30 -7.71 12.39
N ALA A 123 -5.59 -7.66 12.75
CA ALA A 123 -6.38 -8.86 13.05
C ALA A 123 -7.01 -9.54 11.81
N ASN A 124 -7.21 -8.81 10.70
CA ASN A 124 -8.07 -9.26 9.59
C ASN A 124 -7.33 -9.72 8.32
N GLU A 125 -6.00 -9.62 8.22
CA GLU A 125 -5.27 -9.99 6.99
C GLU A 125 -4.06 -10.92 7.24
N ILE A 126 -4.30 -12.07 7.86
CA ILE A 126 -3.35 -13.20 7.75
C ILE A 126 -3.99 -14.25 6.83
N PRO A 127 -3.64 -14.32 5.53
CA PRO A 127 -4.03 -15.43 4.69
C PRO A 127 -3.29 -16.68 5.17
N ASN A 128 -4.00 -17.48 5.96
CA ASN A 128 -3.54 -18.76 6.47
C ASN A 128 -3.48 -19.74 5.28
N LYS A 129 -2.31 -19.84 4.62
CA LYS A 129 -2.06 -20.88 3.61
C LYS A 129 -2.01 -22.25 4.32
N LYS A 130 -3.18 -22.88 4.46
CA LYS A 130 -3.27 -24.31 4.77
C LYS A 130 -2.70 -25.07 3.57
N LYS A 131 -1.59 -25.77 3.77
CA LYS A 131 -1.10 -26.80 2.83
C LYS A 131 -2.17 -27.86 2.69
N ALA A 132 -2.71 -28.01 1.49
CA ALA A 132 -3.34 -29.25 1.07
C ALA A 132 -2.23 -30.28 0.86
N ASN A 133 -2.27 -31.39 1.60
CA ASN A 133 -1.64 -32.63 1.16
C ASN A 133 -2.75 -33.63 0.89
N SER A 134 -2.81 -34.00 -0.39
CA SER A 134 -3.62 -35.08 -0.95
C SER A 134 -3.17 -36.44 -0.41
N SER A 135 -4.17 -37.29 -0.22
CA SER A 135 -4.13 -38.74 0.03
C SER A 135 -3.20 -39.53 -0.90
N VAL A 136 -2.58 -40.60 -0.38
CA VAL A 136 -2.65 -42.00 -0.87
C VAL A 136 -2.02 -42.88 0.22
N GLY A 137 -2.68 -43.99 0.55
CA GLY A 137 -2.30 -44.90 1.63
C GLY A 137 -1.31 -45.98 1.23
N GLU A 138 -0.73 -46.65 2.23
CA GLU A 138 -0.18 -48.00 2.09
C GLU A 138 -0.08 -48.67 3.46
N THR A 139 -0.72 -49.83 3.55
CA THR A 139 -0.66 -50.83 4.63
C THR A 139 0.77 -51.30 4.88
N VAL A 140 1.24 -51.23 6.13
CA VAL A 140 2.26 -52.16 6.64
C VAL A 140 1.89 -52.55 8.07
N GLN A 141 1.72 -53.86 8.25
CA GLN A 141 1.53 -54.58 9.49
C GLN A 141 2.77 -54.43 10.37
N VAL A 142 2.59 -54.31 11.68
CA VAL A 142 3.64 -54.61 12.66
C VAL A 142 3.01 -55.41 13.79
N ASP A 143 3.40 -56.68 13.82
CA ASP A 143 3.26 -57.63 14.90
C ASP A 143 3.85 -57.05 16.20
N ILE A 144 3.11 -57.19 17.30
CA ILE A 144 3.67 -57.20 18.65
C ILE A 144 3.00 -58.35 19.39
N ASP A 145 3.75 -59.44 19.55
CA ASP A 145 3.55 -60.48 20.54
C ASP A 145 3.60 -59.87 21.94
N ASP A 146 2.63 -60.21 22.80
CA ASP A 146 2.87 -60.31 24.24
C ASP A 146 1.95 -61.38 24.84
N GLU A 147 2.55 -62.24 25.65
CA GLU A 147 2.02 -63.51 26.13
C GLU A 147 1.31 -63.36 27.48
N ASN A 148 0.39 -64.31 27.74
CA ASN A 148 0.00 -64.83 29.06
C ASN A 148 -1.00 -64.00 29.92
N SER A 149 -2.26 -64.45 30.00
CA SER A 149 -2.70 -65.45 31.01
C SER A 149 -4.22 -65.48 31.21
N SER A 150 -4.78 -66.68 31.02
CA SER A 150 -5.90 -67.34 31.74
C SER A 150 -7.20 -66.59 32.10
N GLY A 151 -8.33 -67.15 31.66
CA GLY A 151 -9.64 -66.97 32.32
C GLY A 151 -10.84 -67.45 31.51
N GLN A 152 -11.50 -68.51 32.00
CA GLN A 152 -12.72 -69.18 31.51
C GLN A 152 -13.92 -68.21 31.35
N ASP A 153 -15.01 -68.43 30.59
CA ASP A 153 -15.92 -69.58 30.72
C ASP A 153 -17.06 -69.58 29.66
N GLU A 154 -17.57 -70.79 29.41
CA GLU A 154 -18.90 -71.25 28.94
C GLU A 154 -19.75 -70.68 27.77
N ARG A 155 -19.82 -71.56 26.76
CA ARG A 155 -20.90 -72.07 25.87
C ARG A 155 -22.40 -71.76 26.17
N SER A 156 -23.12 -71.50 25.07
CA SER A 156 -24.50 -71.97 24.68
C SER A 156 -25.74 -71.02 24.77
N PRO A 157 -26.88 -71.28 24.07
CA PRO A 157 -27.43 -70.42 22.99
C PRO A 157 -28.87 -69.83 23.18
N THR A 158 -29.19 -68.77 22.41
CA THR A 158 -30.49 -68.13 21.95
C THR A 158 -31.84 -68.43 22.66
N PRO A 159 -32.81 -67.47 22.77
CA PRO A 159 -33.67 -67.06 21.62
C PRO A 159 -34.36 -65.65 21.63
N SER A 160 -34.83 -65.24 20.43
CA SER A 160 -36.04 -64.43 20.12
C SER A 160 -36.03 -62.87 20.07
N LEU A 161 -36.03 -62.38 18.82
CA LEU A 161 -36.91 -61.38 18.18
C LEU A 161 -37.41 -60.14 18.96
N VAL A 162 -36.83 -58.97 18.66
CA VAL A 162 -37.56 -57.69 18.49
C VAL A 162 -36.79 -56.76 17.53
N PRO A 163 -37.32 -56.39 16.35
CA PRO A 163 -36.69 -55.39 15.49
C PRO A 163 -36.96 -53.99 16.05
N ARG A 164 -36.00 -53.41 16.79
CA ARG A 164 -36.03 -51.98 17.11
C ARG A 164 -35.65 -51.18 15.85
N LYS A 165 -36.61 -50.44 15.28
CA LYS A 165 -36.36 -49.45 14.20
C LYS A 165 -35.41 -48.37 14.71
N ARG A 166 -34.24 -48.25 14.07
CA ARG A 166 -33.33 -47.11 14.24
C ARG A 166 -33.99 -45.85 13.64
N PRO A 167 -33.80 -44.64 14.21
CA PRO A 167 -34.35 -43.41 13.63
C PRO A 167 -33.74 -43.13 12.25
N ASP A 168 -34.57 -42.60 11.36
CA ASP A 168 -34.19 -42.23 10.01
C ASP A 168 -33.08 -41.17 9.99
N GLY A 169 -32.10 -41.36 9.11
CA GLY A 169 -30.86 -40.61 9.09
C GLY A 169 -31.01 -39.16 8.61
N ARG A 170 -30.18 -38.30 9.22
CA ARG A 170 -29.86 -36.87 8.99
C ARG A 170 -29.49 -36.46 7.55
N LYS A 171 -29.83 -37.25 6.53
CA LYS A 171 -29.35 -37.12 5.14
C LYS A 171 -30.23 -36.20 4.29
N LYS A 172 -31.54 -36.11 4.57
CA LYS A 172 -32.48 -35.31 3.77
C LYS A 172 -32.57 -33.82 4.16
N GLU A 173 -32.10 -33.45 5.36
CA GLU A 173 -32.02 -32.04 5.78
C GLU A 173 -30.76 -31.35 5.23
N LYS A 174 -29.66 -32.09 5.07
CA LYS A 174 -28.37 -31.56 4.58
C LYS A 174 -28.36 -31.20 3.08
N GLU A 175 -29.28 -31.77 2.29
CA GLU A 175 -29.33 -31.56 0.84
C GLU A 175 -30.09 -30.29 0.44
N LYS A 176 -31.11 -29.88 1.22
CA LYS A 176 -31.89 -28.67 0.93
C LYS A 176 -31.15 -27.36 1.27
N LEU A 177 -30.13 -27.42 2.14
CA LEU A 177 -29.28 -26.27 2.48
C LEU A 177 -28.24 -25.94 1.40
N LYS A 178 -27.87 -26.89 0.53
CA LYS A 178 -26.83 -26.66 -0.49
C LYS A 178 -27.28 -25.82 -1.69
N LYS A 179 -28.58 -25.70 -1.95
CA LYS A 179 -29.08 -25.06 -3.19
C LYS A 179 -29.27 -23.54 -3.08
N GLY A 180 -29.22 -22.97 -1.86
CA GLY A 180 -29.33 -21.53 -1.61
C GLY A 180 -27.98 -20.81 -1.43
N GLU A 181 -26.94 -21.51 -0.98
CA GLU A 181 -25.63 -20.92 -0.67
C GLU A 181 -24.75 -20.72 -1.92
N ASP A 182 -24.92 -21.56 -2.96
CA ASP A 182 -24.11 -21.50 -4.19
C ASP A 182 -24.39 -20.27 -5.07
N ASN A 183 -25.59 -19.68 -5.01
CA ASN A 183 -25.94 -18.50 -5.83
C ASN A 183 -25.30 -17.21 -5.28
N VAL A 184 -25.39 -17.01 -3.96
CA VAL A 184 -24.79 -15.85 -3.27
C VAL A 184 -23.27 -15.85 -3.39
N TYR A 185 -22.65 -17.04 -3.34
CA TYR A 185 -21.20 -17.17 -3.46
C TYR A 185 -20.72 -16.85 -4.89
N LYS A 186 -21.47 -17.25 -5.93
CA LYS A 186 -21.16 -16.86 -7.32
C LYS A 186 -21.31 -15.36 -7.56
N GLU A 187 -22.40 -14.76 -7.10
CA GLU A 187 -22.62 -13.31 -7.19
C GLU A 187 -21.52 -12.52 -6.45
N SER A 188 -21.07 -13.02 -5.30
CA SER A 188 -19.95 -12.42 -4.57
C SER A 188 -18.63 -12.50 -5.35
N LEU A 189 -18.35 -13.59 -6.06
CA LEU A 189 -17.13 -13.74 -6.87
C LEU A 189 -17.17 -12.85 -8.11
N ASP A 190 -18.32 -12.74 -8.75
CA ASP A 190 -18.54 -11.88 -9.91
C ASP A 190 -18.42 -10.40 -9.54
N ASN A 191 -18.94 -10.00 -8.37
CA ASN A 191 -18.73 -8.65 -7.83
C ASN A 191 -17.25 -8.35 -7.59
N ILE A 192 -16.48 -9.29 -7.03
CA ILE A 192 -15.04 -9.12 -6.83
C ILE A 192 -14.30 -8.99 -8.18
N LEU A 193 -14.70 -9.76 -9.19
CA LEU A 193 -14.11 -9.69 -10.54
C LEU A 193 -14.42 -8.36 -11.23
N ASN A 194 -15.64 -7.85 -11.11
CA ASN A 194 -16.04 -6.56 -11.67
C ASN A 194 -15.29 -5.40 -11.00
N ILE A 195 -15.19 -5.40 -9.66
CA ILE A 195 -14.38 -4.42 -8.92
C ILE A 195 -12.92 -4.44 -9.39
N ARG A 196 -12.34 -5.62 -9.62
CA ARG A 196 -10.95 -5.73 -10.13
C ARG A 196 -10.79 -5.19 -11.55
N LYS A 197 -11.79 -5.41 -12.42
CA LYS A 197 -11.79 -4.85 -13.78
C LYS A 197 -11.90 -3.32 -13.75
N ASP A 198 -12.78 -2.77 -12.92
CA ASP A 198 -12.97 -1.32 -12.78
C ASP A 198 -11.72 -0.63 -12.22
N ILE A 199 -11.04 -1.28 -11.27
CA ILE A 199 -9.75 -0.77 -10.76
C ILE A 199 -8.68 -0.79 -11.87
N ALA A 200 -8.67 -1.82 -12.71
CA ALA A 200 -7.71 -1.94 -13.80
C ALA A 200 -7.94 -0.88 -14.90
N THR A 201 -9.20 -0.63 -15.28
CA THR A 201 -9.57 0.41 -16.26
C THR A 201 -9.24 1.80 -15.71
N GLN A 202 -9.66 2.14 -14.49
CA GLN A 202 -9.34 3.43 -13.86
C GLN A 202 -7.83 3.67 -13.78
N LYS A 203 -7.04 2.64 -13.49
CA LYS A 203 -5.58 2.76 -13.43
C LYS A 203 -4.96 3.01 -14.80
N ASN A 204 -5.52 2.47 -15.87
CA ASN A 204 -5.05 2.76 -17.22
C ASN A 204 -5.47 4.16 -17.66
N ASP A 205 -6.72 4.56 -17.41
CA ASP A 205 -7.21 5.89 -17.75
C ASP A 205 -6.45 7.01 -17.03
N LEU A 206 -6.12 6.80 -15.75
CA LEU A 206 -5.28 7.73 -15.00
C LEU A 206 -3.86 7.84 -15.56
N LYS A 207 -3.27 6.71 -15.98
CA LYS A 207 -1.94 6.73 -16.61
C LYS A 207 -1.97 7.47 -17.95
N THR A 208 -3.01 7.27 -18.76
CA THR A 208 -3.17 7.97 -20.04
C THR A 208 -3.30 9.48 -19.82
N LYS A 209 -4.16 9.91 -18.89
CA LYS A 209 -4.30 11.33 -18.53
C LYS A 209 -3.01 11.93 -17.99
N GLU A 210 -2.25 11.20 -17.17
CA GLU A 210 -0.97 11.67 -16.65
C GLU A 210 0.06 11.86 -17.78
N LEU A 211 0.05 11.00 -18.80
CA LEU A 211 0.91 11.15 -19.97
C LEU A 211 0.50 12.36 -20.82
N GLU A 212 -0.80 12.55 -21.05
CA GLU A 212 -1.33 13.72 -21.77
C GLU A 212 -0.98 15.04 -21.06
N GLU A 213 -1.16 15.12 -19.74
CA GLU A 213 -0.77 16.31 -18.96
C GLU A 213 0.74 16.57 -19.02
N LYS A 214 1.56 15.53 -19.02
CA LYS A 214 3.02 15.65 -19.18
C LYS A 214 3.40 16.18 -20.55
N MET A 215 2.73 15.71 -21.61
CA MET A 215 2.96 16.22 -22.97
C MET A 215 2.58 17.70 -23.09
N VAL A 216 1.43 18.11 -22.56
CA VAL A 216 1.00 19.53 -22.58
C VAL A 216 1.95 20.40 -21.75
N ALA A 217 2.46 19.90 -20.62
CA ALA A 217 3.42 20.63 -19.79
C ALA A 217 4.79 20.77 -20.48
N GLU A 218 5.21 19.78 -21.26
CA GLU A 218 6.41 19.84 -22.07
C GLU A 218 6.28 20.85 -23.21
N GLU A 219 5.15 20.84 -23.92
CA GLU A 219 4.87 21.80 -25.00
C GLU A 219 4.92 23.25 -24.48
N ARG A 220 4.29 23.54 -23.33
CA ARG A 220 4.37 24.85 -22.67
C ARG A 220 5.80 25.22 -22.26
N ARG A 221 6.63 24.26 -21.88
CA ARG A 221 8.04 24.50 -21.55
C ARG A 221 8.83 24.88 -22.80
N ASN A 222 8.60 24.17 -23.90
CA ASN A 222 9.23 24.44 -25.19
C ASN A 222 8.83 25.84 -25.70
N GLU A 223 7.56 26.24 -25.60
CA GLU A 223 7.11 27.60 -25.94
C GLU A 223 7.82 28.70 -25.13
N ILE A 224 7.98 28.48 -23.82
CA ILE A 224 8.69 29.43 -22.94
C ILE A 224 10.17 29.51 -23.32
N GLU A 225 10.80 28.38 -23.63
CA GLU A 225 12.20 28.31 -24.04
C GLU A 225 12.42 29.02 -25.38
N GLU A 226 11.56 28.78 -26.37
CA GLU A 226 11.59 29.50 -27.64
C GLU A 226 11.37 31.01 -27.46
N GLY A 227 10.45 31.40 -26.58
CA GLY A 227 10.22 32.80 -26.24
C GLY A 227 11.45 33.47 -25.65
N LYS A 228 12.14 32.78 -24.74
CA LYS A 228 13.41 33.25 -24.16
C LYS A 228 14.52 33.36 -25.22
N ALA A 229 14.68 32.36 -26.07
CA ALA A 229 15.67 32.37 -27.14
C ALA A 229 15.46 33.54 -28.11
N LYS A 230 14.20 33.87 -28.44
CA LYS A 230 13.87 35.04 -29.27
C LYS A 230 14.22 36.36 -28.58
N ILE A 231 13.98 36.47 -27.27
CA ILE A 231 14.34 37.66 -26.49
C ILE A 231 15.86 37.83 -26.44
N ASP A 232 16.60 36.75 -26.18
CA ASP A 232 18.06 36.76 -26.10
C ASP A 232 18.70 37.08 -27.46
N ALA A 233 18.17 36.53 -28.56
CA ALA A 233 18.59 36.88 -29.92
C ALA A 233 18.41 38.38 -30.20
N ARG A 234 17.23 38.93 -29.89
CA ARG A 234 16.95 40.36 -30.05
C ARG A 234 17.87 41.24 -29.19
N ARG A 235 18.21 40.80 -27.97
CA ARG A 235 19.15 41.51 -27.09
C ARG A 235 20.54 41.55 -27.71
N ASN A 236 21.03 40.43 -28.23
CA ASN A 236 22.33 40.35 -28.90
C ASN A 236 22.38 41.23 -30.15
N GLU A 237 21.31 41.28 -30.95
CA GLU A 237 21.23 42.17 -32.11
C GLU A 237 21.28 43.65 -31.73
N ILE A 238 20.61 44.04 -30.64
CA ILE A 238 20.65 45.42 -30.13
C ILE A 238 22.07 45.76 -29.66
N GLU A 239 22.72 44.85 -28.94
CA GLU A 239 24.08 45.04 -28.45
C GLU A 239 25.09 45.18 -29.60
N GLU A 240 25.00 44.33 -30.62
CA GLU A 240 25.88 44.41 -31.79
C GLU A 240 25.65 45.69 -32.60
N LYS A 241 24.39 46.12 -32.78
CA LYS A 241 24.09 47.43 -33.40
C LYS A 241 24.69 48.59 -32.61
N ALA A 242 24.57 48.57 -31.28
CA ALA A 242 25.17 49.59 -30.42
C ALA A 242 26.70 49.64 -30.53
N LYS A 243 27.38 48.49 -30.64
CA LYS A 243 28.83 48.41 -30.87
C LYS A 243 29.22 49.00 -32.23
N ILE A 244 28.45 48.70 -33.28
CA ILE A 244 28.69 49.24 -34.63
C ILE A 244 28.52 50.76 -34.64
N ASP A 245 27.46 51.28 -34.03
CA ASP A 245 27.19 52.72 -33.97
C ASP A 245 28.23 53.46 -33.14
N ALA A 246 28.66 52.90 -32.01
CA ALA A 246 29.76 53.46 -31.21
C ALA A 246 31.08 53.52 -32.00
N ARG A 247 31.39 52.48 -32.79
CA ARG A 247 32.58 52.47 -33.65
C ARG A 247 32.49 53.50 -34.78
N ARG A 248 31.30 53.71 -35.36
CA ARG A 248 31.06 54.76 -36.37
C ARG A 248 31.21 56.16 -35.78
N ALA A 249 30.63 56.42 -34.62
CA ALA A 249 30.75 57.70 -33.91
C ALA A 249 32.22 58.03 -33.58
N ALA A 250 32.97 57.06 -33.05
CA ALA A 250 34.40 57.24 -32.76
C ALA A 250 35.26 57.47 -34.02
N ALA A 251 34.86 56.95 -35.18
CA ALA A 251 35.54 57.21 -36.44
C ALA A 251 35.22 58.61 -37.00
N GLU A 252 34.02 59.13 -36.76
CA GLU A 252 33.60 60.47 -37.16
C GLU A 252 34.26 61.56 -36.29
N GLU A 253 34.36 61.36 -34.97
CA GLU A 253 35.09 62.28 -34.08
C GLU A 253 36.58 62.40 -34.45
N ARG A 254 37.21 61.33 -34.95
CA ARG A 254 38.60 61.36 -35.45
C ARG A 254 38.78 62.16 -36.74
N LYS A 255 37.71 62.44 -37.48
CA LYS A 255 37.74 63.25 -38.70
C LYS A 255 37.58 64.75 -38.44
N VAL A 256 37.14 65.15 -37.24
CA VAL A 256 37.00 66.57 -36.88
C VAL A 256 38.39 67.13 -36.57
N PRO A 257 38.93 68.08 -37.37
CA PRO A 257 40.24 68.67 -37.10
C PRO A 257 40.21 69.44 -35.77
N PRO A 258 41.31 69.44 -34.99
CA PRO A 258 41.39 70.28 -33.80
C PRO A 258 41.20 71.75 -34.22
N MET A 259 40.20 72.42 -33.65
CA MET A 259 40.07 73.87 -33.81
C MET A 259 41.23 74.53 -33.05
N ILE A 260 42.19 75.04 -33.82
CA ILE A 260 43.31 75.88 -33.37
C ILE A 260 42.81 77.32 -33.28
#